data_AF-A0A285L6I2-F1
#
_entry.id   AF-A0A285L6I2-F1
#
_cell.length_a   1.000
_cell.length_b   1.000
_cell.length_c   1.000
_cell.angle_alpha   90.00
_cell.angle_beta   90.00
_cell.angle_gamma   90.00
#
_symmetry.space_group_name_H-M   'P 1'
#
loop_
_entity.id
_entity.type
_entity.pdbx_description
1 polymer ?
#
loop_
_entity_poly.entity_id
_entity_poly.type
_entity_poly.pdbx_seq_one_letter_code
_entity_poly.pdbx_strand_id
1 'polypeptide(L)'
;MRYFNTTGPCDSEWHYMLPAAERLPDARRIISRGQYFVLHAPRQSGKTTSLAELARELTEEGKYLALHFSCEYAEPVGDDFGQVELLLLDVIRAAASGLAPELLPPDPWPEAEPGRRIDAALTAWVARCSRPLVLFFDEIDAVRGESLRSVLRQLRGGYSTHRKGFVHAVVLCGLRDVRDYKAASGGDPSRLGSSSPFNIKVESMRIGDFTHAEVAALYAQHTKETGQEFTSRAVDLAYYYTQGQPWLVNALAAEVIDKMRVHTTITDDHIDEAKERLIVARATHLDSLVSKLSEDRVRIVIEPLIAGTLLEADLTFNDAVSYVRDLGLIAGDRPVRVANPIYKEVILRVLGSAIENNVLLEPSSFRLPDGRLDFPRLLTEFATFWKLNGEVLVAQQGYHEAAAQLVLMAFLHRIVNGGGYIDREYGVGRGRIDLLLRQPYTDADGRRAWQLEAMELKVWRDKEPDPLTTGPAQLDGYLDRFVLSTGVLVIFDRRSQADPIDQRTVFSEATTPAGRTVTVLRA
;
A
#
# COMPACT_ATOMS: atom_id res chain seq x y z
N MET A 1 -23.03 10.52 15.05
CA MET A 1 -22.53 9.15 15.24
C MET A 1 -21.30 9.02 14.37
N ARG A 2 -20.18 8.60 14.95
CA ARG A 2 -18.91 8.52 14.23
C ARG A 2 -18.89 7.33 13.27
N TYR A 3 -18.08 7.42 12.22
CA TYR A 3 -17.92 6.38 11.22
C TYR A 3 -16.44 6.15 10.84
N PHE A 4 -16.15 5.03 10.17
CA PHE A 4 -14.81 4.73 9.67
C PHE A 4 -14.55 5.50 8.38
N ASN A 5 -13.53 6.36 8.38
CA ASN A 5 -13.28 7.23 7.24
C ASN A 5 -12.31 6.61 6.22
N THR A 6 -12.64 6.73 4.94
CA THR A 6 -11.80 6.27 3.82
C THR A 6 -11.44 7.39 2.84
N THR A 7 -11.89 8.63 3.09
CA THR A 7 -11.71 9.78 2.21
C THR A 7 -11.24 11.02 2.97
N GLY A 8 -10.13 11.62 2.55
CA GLY A 8 -9.59 12.80 3.21
C GLY A 8 -9.04 12.53 4.63
N PRO A 9 -8.64 13.58 5.37
CA PRO A 9 -8.21 13.46 6.76
C PRO A 9 -9.36 13.06 7.68
N CYS A 10 -9.04 12.41 8.80
CA CYS A 10 -10.03 12.13 9.84
C CYS A 10 -10.23 13.35 10.73
N ASP A 11 -11.39 13.39 11.39
CA ASP A 11 -11.86 14.46 12.26
C ASP A 11 -12.46 13.76 13.47
N SER A 12 -11.96 14.08 14.66
CA SER A 12 -12.32 13.38 15.89
C SER A 12 -13.81 13.46 16.25
N GLU A 13 -14.54 14.48 15.75
CA GLU A 13 -15.98 14.64 15.97
C GLU A 13 -16.81 13.67 15.11
N TRP A 14 -16.33 13.36 13.91
CA TRP A 14 -17.06 12.60 12.89
C TRP A 14 -16.53 11.19 12.68
N HIS A 15 -15.28 10.93 13.05
CA HIS A 15 -14.55 9.73 12.62
C HIS A 15 -13.96 8.95 13.79
N TYR A 16 -13.95 7.62 13.67
CA TYR A 16 -13.11 6.78 14.53
C TYR A 16 -11.64 6.98 14.14
N MET A 17 -10.80 7.34 15.10
CA MET A 17 -9.36 7.54 14.87
C MET A 17 -8.55 7.28 16.13
N LEU A 18 -7.28 6.93 15.96
CA LEU A 18 -6.33 6.76 17.06
C LEU A 18 -5.71 8.11 17.45
N PRO A 19 -5.33 8.31 18.73
CA PRO A 19 -4.69 9.54 19.18
C PRO A 19 -3.37 9.81 18.47
N ALA A 20 -3.10 11.08 18.13
CA ALA A 20 -1.86 11.47 17.45
C ALA A 20 -0.61 11.15 18.28
N ALA A 21 -0.69 11.26 19.61
CA ALA A 21 0.41 10.96 20.52
C ALA A 21 0.89 9.50 20.44
N GLU A 22 -0.02 8.54 20.20
CA GLU A 22 0.33 7.13 20.04
C GLU A 22 1.01 6.88 18.68
N ARG A 23 0.58 7.62 17.65
CA ARG A 23 1.11 7.55 16.28
C ARG A 23 2.48 8.23 16.13
N LEU A 24 2.76 9.22 16.98
CA LEU A 24 3.94 10.09 16.92
C LEU A 24 4.60 10.25 18.32
N PRO A 25 5.06 9.16 18.96
CA PRO A 25 5.46 9.17 20.38
C PRO A 25 6.60 10.14 20.69
N ASP A 26 7.54 10.32 19.75
CA ASP A 26 8.70 11.21 19.93
C ASP A 26 8.46 12.66 19.49
N ALA A 27 7.39 12.94 18.73
CA ALA A 27 7.17 14.26 18.14
C ALA A 27 7.11 15.36 19.21
N ARG A 28 6.36 15.13 20.29
CA ARG A 28 6.23 16.09 21.41
C ARG A 28 7.56 16.36 22.08
N ARG A 29 8.39 15.33 22.28
CA ARG A 29 9.73 15.46 22.86
C ARG A 29 10.64 16.31 21.95
N ILE A 30 10.63 16.05 20.65
CA ILE A 30 11.43 16.79 19.66
C ILE A 30 10.98 18.25 19.59
N ILE A 31 9.67 18.50 19.52
CA ILE A 31 9.07 19.84 19.53
C ILE A 31 9.43 20.58 20.80
N SER A 32 9.43 19.92 21.97
CA SER A 32 9.78 20.57 23.24
C SER A 32 11.23 21.10 23.30
N ARG A 33 12.13 20.49 22.51
CA ARG A 33 13.53 20.93 22.33
C ARG A 33 13.67 21.95 21.20
N GLY A 34 12.56 22.33 20.58
CA GLY A 34 12.44 23.13 19.37
C GLY A 34 13.11 22.51 18.13
N GLN A 35 13.36 21.21 18.14
CA GLN A 35 14.14 20.61 17.06
C GLN A 35 13.27 20.45 15.80
N TYR A 36 13.90 20.56 14.63
CA TYR A 36 13.23 20.34 13.35
C TYR A 36 13.35 18.86 12.98
N PHE A 37 12.30 18.29 12.43
CA PHE A 37 12.30 16.88 12.04
C PHE A 37 11.44 16.64 10.80
N VAL A 38 11.60 15.46 10.24
CA VAL A 38 10.92 15.04 9.03
C VAL A 38 10.01 13.89 9.37
N LEU A 39 8.82 13.92 8.80
CA LEU A 39 7.89 12.82 8.82
C LEU A 39 7.74 12.25 7.42
N HIS A 40 7.94 10.95 7.27
CA HIS A 40 7.68 10.30 5.99
C HIS A 40 6.86 9.04 6.21
N ALA A 41 5.88 8.80 5.35
CA ALA A 41 5.17 7.53 5.29
C ALA A 41 4.45 7.41 3.94
N PRO A 42 4.10 6.18 3.52
CA PRO A 42 3.34 5.97 2.30
C PRO A 42 2.03 6.75 2.23
N ARG A 43 1.43 6.84 1.04
CA ARG A 43 0.08 7.38 0.88
C ARG A 43 -0.90 6.63 1.77
N GLN A 44 -1.92 7.33 2.27
CA GLN A 44 -3.01 6.73 3.05
C GLN A 44 -2.59 6.07 4.38
N SER A 45 -1.50 6.55 5.00
CA SER A 45 -1.00 6.12 6.32
C SER A 45 -1.51 6.98 7.50
N GLY A 46 -2.37 7.96 7.24
CA GLY A 46 -2.90 8.87 8.26
C GLY A 46 -1.95 10.00 8.69
N LYS A 47 -0.99 10.38 7.84
CA LYS A 47 -0.05 11.49 8.12
C LYS A 47 -0.77 12.80 8.41
N THR A 48 -1.58 13.28 7.46
CA THR A 48 -2.34 14.51 7.57
C THR A 48 -3.24 14.51 8.81
N THR A 49 -3.96 13.42 9.05
CA THR A 49 -4.76 13.24 10.28
C THR A 49 -3.90 13.41 11.54
N SER A 50 -2.76 12.70 11.63
CA SER A 50 -1.91 12.71 12.83
C SER A 50 -1.26 14.08 13.05
N LEU A 51 -0.91 14.79 11.97
CA LEU A 51 -0.29 16.12 12.05
C LEU A 51 -1.29 17.22 12.40
N ALA A 52 -2.46 17.21 11.77
CA ALA A 52 -3.52 18.17 12.06
C ALA A 52 -3.97 18.04 13.53
N GLU A 53 -4.14 16.80 14.00
CA GLU A 53 -4.52 16.54 15.39
C GLU A 53 -3.42 16.94 16.38
N LEU A 54 -2.15 16.62 16.10
CA LEU A 54 -1.04 17.08 16.94
C LEU A 54 -0.93 18.61 16.99
N ALA A 55 -1.16 19.31 15.86
CA ALA A 55 -1.17 20.77 15.82
C ALA A 55 -2.32 21.35 16.67
N ARG A 56 -3.51 20.74 16.59
CA ARG A 56 -4.67 21.09 17.41
C ARG A 56 -4.37 20.92 18.90
N GLU A 57 -3.90 19.75 19.31
CA GLU A 57 -3.54 19.45 20.72
C GLU A 57 -2.50 20.44 21.27
N LEU A 58 -1.42 20.70 20.53
CA LEU A 58 -0.36 21.65 20.94
C LEU A 58 -0.88 23.09 21.10
N THR A 59 -1.85 23.48 20.28
CA THR A 59 -2.48 24.80 20.34
C THR A 59 -3.46 24.91 21.50
N GLU A 60 -4.24 23.86 21.77
CA GLU A 60 -5.18 23.81 22.90
C GLU A 60 -4.49 23.76 24.26
N GLU A 61 -3.33 23.13 24.36
CA GLU A 61 -2.51 23.08 25.58
C GLU A 61 -1.98 24.45 26.05
N GLY A 62 -2.12 25.50 25.25
CA GLY A 62 -1.68 26.86 25.62
C GLY A 62 -0.18 27.13 25.47
N LYS A 63 0.67 26.10 25.33
CA LYS A 63 2.14 26.25 25.29
C LYS A 63 2.69 26.72 23.94
N TYR A 64 2.16 26.22 22.82
CA TYR A 64 2.67 26.51 21.47
C TYR A 64 1.57 27.01 20.55
N LEU A 65 1.84 27.93 19.64
CA LEU A 65 0.92 28.13 18.51
C LEU A 65 1.36 27.18 17.40
N ALA A 66 0.55 26.15 17.14
CA ALA A 66 0.87 25.11 16.19
C ALA A 66 -0.09 25.12 15.01
N LEU A 67 0.45 25.16 13.78
CA LEU A 67 -0.33 25.26 12.56
C LEU A 67 0.04 24.17 11.58
N HIS A 68 -0.99 23.51 11.05
CA HIS A 68 -0.90 22.55 9.96
C HIS A 68 -1.48 23.17 8.68
N PHE A 69 -0.79 22.94 7.57
CA PHE A 69 -1.21 23.38 6.25
C PHE A 69 -0.57 22.49 5.16
N SER A 70 -1.24 22.37 4.01
CA SER A 70 -0.72 21.62 2.86
C SER A 70 0.11 22.51 1.94
N CYS A 71 1.25 22.00 1.49
CA CYS A 71 2.07 22.62 0.45
C CYS A 71 1.62 22.25 -0.97
N GLU A 72 0.63 21.36 -1.13
CA GLU A 72 0.13 20.91 -2.44
C GLU A 72 -0.43 22.07 -3.28
N TYR A 73 -0.96 23.11 -2.64
CA TYR A 73 -1.40 24.33 -3.33
C TYR A 73 -0.32 24.95 -4.21
N ALA A 74 0.96 24.78 -3.86
CA ALA A 74 2.10 25.33 -4.62
C ALA A 74 2.63 24.40 -5.72
N GLU A 75 2.08 23.19 -5.88
CA GLU A 75 2.52 22.23 -6.90
C GLU A 75 2.46 22.78 -8.33
N PRO A 76 1.37 23.46 -8.78
CA PRO A 76 1.24 23.90 -10.17
C PRO A 76 2.23 25.00 -10.57
N VAL A 77 2.84 25.68 -9.59
CA VAL A 77 3.77 26.79 -9.80
C VAL A 77 5.13 26.29 -10.33
N GLY A 78 5.49 25.04 -10.04
CA GLY A 78 6.75 24.45 -10.49
C GLY A 78 7.99 25.15 -9.89
N ASP A 79 8.94 25.55 -10.74
CA ASP A 79 10.25 26.07 -10.34
C ASP A 79 10.31 27.59 -10.12
N ASP A 80 9.18 28.31 -10.23
CA ASP A 80 9.10 29.72 -9.83
C ASP A 80 9.07 29.84 -8.30
N PHE A 81 10.26 29.78 -7.68
CA PHE A 81 10.41 29.83 -6.23
C PHE A 81 9.85 31.13 -5.63
N GLY A 82 9.84 32.24 -6.37
CA GLY A 82 9.31 33.51 -5.90
C GLY A 82 7.79 33.47 -5.75
N GLN A 83 7.09 32.84 -6.70
CA GLN A 83 5.65 32.62 -6.63
C GLN A 83 5.27 31.55 -5.60
N VAL A 84 6.06 30.47 -5.49
CA VAL A 84 5.87 29.45 -4.44
C VAL A 84 5.94 30.07 -3.05
N GLU A 85 6.91 30.96 -2.80
CA GLU A 85 7.04 31.65 -1.52
C GLU A 85 5.80 32.47 -1.17
N LEU A 86 5.25 33.24 -2.12
CA LEU A 86 4.03 34.03 -1.91
C LEU A 86 2.84 33.13 -1.59
N LEU A 87 2.64 32.07 -2.38
CA LEU A 87 1.51 31.18 -2.21
C LEU A 87 1.58 30.40 -0.89
N LEU A 88 2.77 29.94 -0.48
CA LEU A 88 2.95 29.32 0.83
C LEU A 88 2.67 30.30 1.98
N LEU A 89 3.08 31.57 1.85
CA LEU A 89 2.77 32.60 2.85
C LEU A 89 1.27 32.90 2.94
N ASP A 90 0.54 32.85 1.82
CA ASP A 90 -0.91 32.99 1.78
C ASP A 90 -1.60 31.79 2.45
N VAL A 91 -1.15 30.57 2.16
CA VAL A 91 -1.65 29.34 2.79
C VAL A 91 -1.41 29.36 4.30
N ILE A 92 -0.22 29.77 4.75
CA ILE A 92 0.12 29.92 6.17
C ILE A 92 -0.80 30.95 6.85
N ARG A 93 -1.05 32.10 6.20
CA ARG A 93 -1.97 33.12 6.71
C ARG A 93 -3.39 32.58 6.80
N ALA A 94 -3.85 31.85 5.79
CA ALA A 94 -5.18 31.23 5.78
C ALA A 94 -5.33 30.21 6.92
N ALA A 95 -4.30 29.40 7.20
CA ALA A 95 -4.29 28.44 8.31
C ALA A 95 -4.35 29.13 9.68
N ALA A 96 -3.86 30.36 9.80
CA ALA A 96 -3.97 31.19 11.00
C ALA A 96 -5.32 31.92 11.13
N SER A 97 -6.22 31.78 10.16
CA SER A 97 -7.54 32.44 10.21
C SER A 97 -8.33 31.98 11.44
N GLY A 98 -9.02 32.92 12.09
CA GLY A 98 -9.82 32.64 13.30
C GLY A 98 -9.03 32.60 14.61
N LEU A 99 -7.70 32.74 14.58
CA LEU A 99 -6.90 32.92 15.79
C LEU A 99 -7.11 34.30 16.43
N ALA A 100 -6.82 34.39 17.73
CA ALA A 100 -6.85 35.66 18.45
C ALA A 100 -5.85 36.69 17.87
N PRO A 101 -6.12 38.01 17.92
CA PRO A 101 -5.29 39.04 17.28
C PRO A 101 -3.80 39.06 17.67
N GLU A 102 -3.48 38.61 18.89
CA GLU A 102 -2.12 38.48 19.41
C GLU A 102 -1.36 37.26 18.87
N LEU A 103 -2.09 36.31 18.26
CA LEU A 103 -1.55 35.10 17.65
C LEU A 103 -1.42 35.21 16.13
N LEU A 104 -2.13 36.17 15.50
CA LEU A 104 -2.13 36.36 14.06
C LEU A 104 -0.77 36.84 13.51
N PRO A 105 -0.42 36.44 12.26
CA PRO A 105 0.73 36.98 11.57
C PRO A 105 0.57 38.47 11.25
N PRO A 106 1.67 39.20 10.95
CA PRO A 106 1.62 40.57 10.45
C PRO A 106 0.75 40.67 9.19
N ASP A 107 -0.01 41.76 9.05
CA ASP A 107 -0.78 42.04 7.83
C ASP A 107 -0.52 43.49 7.37
N PRO A 108 0.13 43.71 6.21
CA PRO A 108 0.68 42.70 5.29
C PRO A 108 1.93 42.00 5.85
N TRP A 109 2.39 40.95 5.15
CA TRP A 109 3.73 40.40 5.37
C TRP A 109 4.80 41.48 5.07
N PRO A 110 5.99 41.44 5.73
CA PRO A 110 7.06 42.38 5.42
C PRO A 110 7.57 42.17 3.98
N GLU A 111 7.83 43.27 3.30
CA GLU A 111 8.45 43.26 1.96
C GLU A 111 9.83 42.62 2.00
N ALA A 112 10.07 41.68 1.09
CA ALA A 112 11.34 40.98 0.94
C ALA A 112 11.53 40.44 -0.49
N GLU A 113 12.79 40.38 -0.92
CA GLU A 113 13.17 39.80 -2.21
C GLU A 113 12.85 38.29 -2.28
N PRO A 114 12.53 37.74 -3.47
CA PRO A 114 12.42 36.29 -3.68
C PRO A 114 13.65 35.55 -3.11
N GLY A 115 13.42 34.44 -2.42
CA GLY A 115 14.46 33.68 -1.72
C GLY A 115 14.68 34.12 -0.26
N ARG A 116 13.99 35.17 0.20
CA ARG A 116 14.05 35.68 1.58
C ARG A 116 12.68 35.89 2.24
N ARG A 117 11.59 35.76 1.48
CA ARG A 117 10.23 36.09 1.93
C ARG A 117 9.75 35.24 3.09
N ILE A 118 9.97 33.93 3.04
CA ILE A 118 9.57 33.01 4.12
C ILE A 118 10.37 33.31 5.40
N ASP A 119 11.69 33.52 5.28
CA ASP A 119 12.55 33.88 6.42
C ASP A 119 12.10 35.20 7.07
N ALA A 120 11.87 36.24 6.27
CA ALA A 120 11.44 37.56 6.76
C ALA A 120 10.03 37.51 7.41
N ALA A 121 9.07 36.86 6.76
CA ALA A 121 7.70 36.74 7.24
C ALA A 121 7.61 35.97 8.56
N LEU A 122 8.28 34.81 8.66
CA LEU A 122 8.26 33.99 9.86
C LEU A 122 9.00 34.66 11.02
N THR A 123 10.11 35.38 10.75
CA THR A 123 10.81 36.19 11.76
C THR A 123 9.89 37.28 12.31
N ALA A 124 9.20 38.01 11.43
CA ALA A 124 8.28 39.07 11.83
C ALA A 124 7.09 38.54 12.64
N TRP A 125 6.59 37.35 12.31
CA TRP A 125 5.52 36.72 13.09
C TRP A 125 5.99 36.30 14.48
N VAL A 126 7.15 35.65 14.60
CA VAL A 126 7.69 35.24 15.90
C VAL A 126 7.95 36.45 16.81
N ALA A 127 8.36 37.59 16.25
CA ALA A 127 8.57 38.81 17.02
C ALA A 127 7.28 39.39 17.64
N ARG A 128 6.12 39.09 17.07
CA ARG A 128 4.80 39.55 17.55
C ARG A 128 4.05 38.49 18.35
N CYS A 129 4.21 37.22 17.99
CA CYS A 129 3.42 36.13 18.55
C CYS A 129 3.79 35.90 20.02
N SER A 130 2.78 35.85 20.89
CA SER A 130 2.99 35.60 22.33
C SER A 130 3.39 34.16 22.65
N ARG A 131 3.26 33.24 21.69
CA ARG A 131 3.52 31.80 21.83
C ARG A 131 4.60 31.34 20.84
N PRO A 132 5.49 30.41 21.22
CA PRO A 132 6.44 29.84 20.28
C PRO A 132 5.71 29.12 19.13
N LEU A 133 6.10 29.44 17.89
CA LEU A 133 5.47 28.90 16.68
C LEU A 133 5.96 27.49 16.35
N VAL A 134 5.03 26.58 16.04
CA VAL A 134 5.31 25.25 15.50
C VAL A 134 4.58 25.10 14.17
N LEU A 135 5.30 24.81 13.09
CA LEU A 135 4.71 24.72 11.75
C LEU A 135 4.86 23.33 11.16
N PHE A 136 3.74 22.77 10.70
CA PHE A 136 3.66 21.50 10.01
C PHE A 136 3.43 21.73 8.52
N PHE A 137 4.50 21.58 7.74
CA PHE A 137 4.48 21.63 6.28
C PHE A 137 4.09 20.24 5.77
N ASP A 138 2.80 20.03 5.54
CA ASP A 138 2.30 18.79 4.96
C ASP A 138 2.52 18.76 3.45
N GLU A 139 2.74 17.58 2.90
CA GLU A 139 2.98 17.34 1.46
C GLU A 139 4.04 18.26 0.85
N ILE A 140 5.12 18.53 1.60
CA ILE A 140 6.22 19.39 1.13
C ILE A 140 6.92 18.84 -0.12
N ASP A 141 6.76 17.55 -0.40
CA ASP A 141 7.23 16.88 -1.62
C ASP A 141 6.40 17.18 -2.89
N ALA A 142 5.28 17.90 -2.74
CA ALA A 142 4.56 18.52 -3.85
C ALA A 142 5.36 19.68 -4.46
N VAL A 143 6.08 20.44 -3.62
CA VAL A 143 7.04 21.45 -4.09
C VAL A 143 8.33 20.74 -4.53
N ARG A 144 8.85 21.06 -5.71
CA ARG A 144 10.01 20.36 -6.30
C ARG A 144 11.10 21.33 -6.78
N GLY A 145 12.20 20.76 -7.26
CA GLY A 145 13.24 21.51 -7.95
C GLY A 145 13.86 22.63 -7.13
N GLU A 146 13.98 23.80 -7.75
CA GLU A 146 14.55 25.01 -7.16
C GLU A 146 13.64 25.64 -6.12
N SER A 147 12.31 25.53 -6.30
CA SER A 147 11.32 26.00 -5.33
C SER A 147 11.46 25.32 -3.97
N LEU A 148 11.54 23.99 -3.96
CA LEU A 148 11.75 23.23 -2.72
C LEU A 148 13.10 23.62 -2.08
N ARG A 149 14.13 23.77 -2.90
CA ARG A 149 15.46 24.16 -2.44
C ARG A 149 15.46 25.54 -1.79
N SER A 150 14.72 26.50 -2.34
CA SER A 150 14.57 27.85 -1.76
C SER A 150 13.92 27.79 -0.37
N VAL A 151 12.77 27.11 -0.27
CA VAL A 151 12.02 26.98 1.00
C VAL A 151 12.89 26.35 2.08
N LEU A 152 13.54 25.21 1.79
CA LEU A 152 14.38 24.50 2.76
C LEU A 152 15.59 25.34 3.22
N ARG A 153 16.19 26.12 2.31
CA ARG A 153 17.33 27.00 2.64
C ARG A 153 16.91 28.14 3.57
N GLN A 154 15.74 28.72 3.36
CA GLN A 154 15.20 29.79 4.23
C GLN A 154 14.91 29.25 5.63
N LEU A 155 14.21 28.12 5.74
CA LEU A 155 13.96 27.47 7.04
C LEU A 155 15.26 27.13 7.77
N ARG A 156 16.28 26.64 7.05
CA ARG A 156 17.61 26.38 7.60
C ARG A 156 18.32 27.65 8.07
N GLY A 157 18.25 28.71 7.26
CA GLY A 157 18.85 30.02 7.55
C GLY A 157 18.31 30.59 8.84
N GLY A 158 16.98 30.67 8.98
CA GLY A 158 16.32 31.17 10.19
C GLY A 158 16.66 30.35 11.43
N TYR A 159 16.60 29.01 11.35
CA TYR A 159 16.95 28.13 12.46
C TYR A 159 18.40 28.30 12.94
N SER A 160 19.36 28.37 12.00
CA SER A 160 20.80 28.39 12.31
C SER A 160 21.28 29.75 12.77
N THR A 161 20.69 30.82 12.24
CA THR A 161 21.19 32.20 12.44
C THR A 161 20.43 32.93 13.55
N HIS A 162 19.13 32.64 13.72
CA HIS A 162 18.23 33.40 14.61
C HIS A 162 17.37 32.48 15.48
N ARG A 163 17.99 31.48 16.14
CA ARG A 163 17.28 30.41 16.85
C ARG A 163 16.20 30.85 17.86
N LYS A 164 16.40 31.97 18.56
CA LYS A 164 15.45 32.52 19.54
C LYS A 164 14.39 33.47 18.93
N GLY A 165 14.62 33.97 17.72
CA GLY A 165 13.74 34.91 17.02
C GLY A 165 13.10 34.31 15.77
N PHE A 166 13.10 32.99 15.66
CA PHE A 166 12.56 32.25 14.52
C PHE A 166 11.67 31.11 15.01
N VAL A 167 11.04 30.39 14.09
CA VAL A 167 10.07 29.32 14.38
C VAL A 167 10.66 28.32 15.37
N HIS A 168 9.88 27.97 16.39
CA HIS A 168 10.33 27.11 17.48
C HIS A 168 10.65 25.71 16.97
N ALA A 169 9.73 25.10 16.22
CA ALA A 169 9.90 23.79 15.60
C ALA A 169 9.22 23.75 14.22
N VAL A 170 9.82 23.03 13.27
CA VAL A 170 9.26 22.78 11.95
C VAL A 170 9.22 21.28 11.70
N VAL A 171 8.08 20.82 11.21
CA VAL A 171 7.84 19.45 10.80
C VAL A 171 7.60 19.44 9.29
N LEU A 172 8.47 18.74 8.57
CA LEU A 172 8.33 18.56 7.13
C LEU A 172 7.74 17.18 6.87
N CYS A 173 6.58 17.09 6.23
CA CYS A 173 5.90 15.84 5.96
C CYS A 173 5.76 15.58 4.46
N GLY A 174 6.05 14.34 4.04
CA GLY A 174 5.93 13.93 2.64
C GLY A 174 5.98 12.42 2.46
N LEU A 175 6.06 11.97 1.20
CA LEU A 175 6.17 10.54 0.87
C LEU A 175 7.57 9.97 1.07
N ARG A 176 8.61 10.79 1.00
CA ARG A 176 10.02 10.35 1.03
C ARG A 176 10.81 11.02 2.14
N ASP A 177 11.94 10.42 2.52
CA ASP A 177 12.92 11.12 3.35
C ASP A 177 13.52 12.31 2.56
N VAL A 178 13.83 13.41 3.24
CA VAL A 178 14.59 14.55 2.69
C VAL A 178 15.92 14.13 2.03
N ARG A 179 16.50 13.00 2.43
CA ARG A 179 17.68 12.41 1.77
C ARG A 179 17.42 12.14 0.27
N ASP A 180 16.16 11.89 -0.10
CA ASP A 180 15.72 11.63 -1.47
C ASP A 180 15.24 12.89 -2.20
N TYR A 181 15.12 14.03 -1.50
CA TYR A 181 14.94 15.34 -2.17
C TYR A 181 16.14 15.73 -3.03
N LYS A 182 17.28 15.02 -2.93
CA LYS A 182 18.39 15.14 -3.90
C LYS A 182 17.94 14.94 -5.35
N ALA A 183 17.13 13.90 -5.59
CA ALA A 183 16.61 13.58 -6.92
C ALA A 183 15.46 14.52 -7.34
N ALA A 184 14.64 14.96 -6.38
CA ALA A 184 13.53 15.89 -6.63
C ALA A 184 13.99 17.34 -6.87
N SER A 185 15.16 17.74 -6.34
CA SER A 185 15.79 19.05 -6.56
C SER A 185 16.70 19.11 -7.80
N GLY A 186 16.56 18.16 -8.74
CA GLY A 186 17.27 18.17 -10.02
C GLY A 186 18.78 17.84 -9.94
N GLY A 187 19.24 17.26 -8.84
CA GLY A 187 20.64 16.82 -8.71
C GLY A 187 20.92 15.54 -9.50
N ASP A 188 22.03 15.52 -10.24
CA ASP A 188 22.59 14.30 -10.85
C ASP A 188 22.89 13.27 -9.74
N PRO A 189 22.25 12.09 -9.73
CA PRO A 189 22.45 11.05 -8.71
C PRO A 189 23.90 10.59 -8.60
N SER A 190 24.69 10.74 -9.68
CA SER A 190 26.10 10.32 -9.74
C SER A 190 27.09 11.32 -9.14
N ARG A 191 26.66 12.55 -8.84
CA ARG A 191 27.52 13.59 -8.21
C ARG A 191 27.50 13.45 -6.69
N LEU A 192 28.43 12.63 -6.19
CA LEU A 192 28.73 12.28 -4.79
C LEU A 192 29.05 13.45 -3.80
N GLY A 193 28.58 14.69 -4.02
CA GLY A 193 29.18 15.87 -3.35
C GLY A 193 28.30 16.95 -2.73
N SER A 194 26.96 17.00 -2.87
CA SER A 194 26.17 18.08 -2.24
C SER A 194 25.32 17.61 -1.05
N SER A 195 25.64 18.10 0.14
CA SER A 195 24.89 17.85 1.38
C SER A 195 23.42 18.29 1.27
N SER A 196 22.49 17.55 1.89
CA SER A 196 21.06 17.90 1.91
C SER A 196 20.86 19.37 2.33
N PRO A 197 19.99 20.14 1.62
CA PRO A 197 19.75 21.54 1.97
C PRO A 197 19.15 21.71 3.38
N PHE A 198 18.66 20.63 4.02
CA PHE A 198 18.04 20.63 5.34
C PHE A 198 18.81 19.78 6.38
N ASN A 199 20.15 19.94 6.44
CA ASN A 199 21.02 19.23 7.39
C ASN A 199 20.91 19.71 8.86
N ILE A 200 19.78 20.30 9.25
CA ILE A 200 19.48 20.74 10.63
C ILE A 200 18.43 19.86 11.32
N LYS A 201 17.92 18.84 10.62
CA LYS A 201 16.97 17.88 11.18
C LYS A 201 17.65 16.94 12.17
N VAL A 202 16.95 16.61 13.24
CA VAL A 202 17.46 15.65 14.24
C VAL A 202 17.04 14.22 13.95
N GLU A 203 15.92 14.03 13.26
CA GLU A 203 15.33 12.71 13.03
C GLU A 203 14.45 12.69 11.77
N SER A 204 14.42 11.53 11.10
CA SER A 204 13.39 11.17 10.11
C SER A 204 12.49 10.13 10.79
N MET A 205 11.30 10.54 11.21
CA MET A 205 10.32 9.64 11.79
C MET A 205 9.45 9.04 10.70
N ARG A 206 9.16 7.74 10.82
CA ARG A 206 8.20 7.06 9.97
C ARG A 206 6.90 6.83 10.73
N ILE A 207 5.78 7.28 10.18
CA ILE A 207 4.46 6.81 10.67
C ILE A 207 4.33 5.35 10.23
N GLY A 208 4.32 4.44 11.21
CA GLY A 208 4.13 3.01 10.98
C GLY A 208 2.67 2.67 10.67
N ASP A 209 2.42 1.44 10.22
CA ASP A 209 1.06 0.91 10.18
C ASP A 209 0.54 0.68 11.60
N PHE A 210 -0.77 0.46 11.77
CA PHE A 210 -1.33 0.11 13.06
C PHE A 210 -0.80 -1.26 13.51
N THR A 211 -0.51 -1.40 14.79
CA THR A 211 -0.34 -2.70 15.44
C THR A 211 -1.69 -3.40 15.55
N HIS A 212 -1.65 -4.71 15.82
CA HIS A 212 -2.88 -5.46 16.10
C HIS A 212 -3.70 -4.84 17.24
N ALA A 213 -3.03 -4.41 18.32
CA ALA A 213 -3.67 -3.75 19.45
C ALA A 213 -4.32 -2.41 19.06
N GLU A 214 -3.67 -1.63 18.21
CA GLU A 214 -4.23 -0.38 17.67
C GLU A 214 -5.46 -0.62 16.78
N VAL A 215 -5.45 -1.68 15.94
CA VAL A 215 -6.64 -2.09 15.16
C VAL A 215 -7.79 -2.48 16.09
N ALA A 216 -7.50 -3.29 17.11
CA ALA A 216 -8.49 -3.68 18.12
C ALA A 216 -9.07 -2.46 18.85
N ALA A 217 -8.21 -1.52 19.27
CA ALA A 217 -8.63 -0.30 19.95
C ALA A 217 -9.50 0.59 19.05
N LEU A 218 -9.15 0.71 17.76
CA LEU A 218 -9.94 1.46 16.78
C LEU A 218 -11.35 0.86 16.61
N TYR A 219 -11.46 -0.46 16.41
CA TYR A 219 -12.75 -1.14 16.27
C TYR A 219 -13.57 -1.12 17.56
N ALA A 220 -12.92 -1.17 18.73
CA ALA A 220 -13.58 -1.05 20.01
C ALA A 220 -14.27 0.31 20.22
N GLN A 221 -13.82 1.38 19.55
CA GLN A 221 -14.53 2.67 19.59
C GLN A 221 -15.93 2.56 19.01
N HIS A 222 -16.07 1.85 17.88
CA HIS A 222 -17.37 1.58 17.28
C HIS A 222 -18.23 0.73 18.21
N THR A 223 -17.71 -0.40 18.70
CA THR A 223 -18.44 -1.26 19.63
C THR A 223 -18.93 -0.51 20.87
N LYS A 224 -18.11 0.39 21.43
CA LYS A 224 -18.50 1.23 22.57
C LYS A 224 -19.63 2.21 22.25
N GLU A 225 -19.65 2.77 21.04
CA GLU A 225 -20.63 3.76 20.61
C GLU A 225 -21.95 3.13 20.15
N THR A 226 -21.90 1.95 19.53
CA THR A 226 -23.03 1.33 18.82
C THR A 226 -23.58 0.09 19.50
N GLY A 227 -22.77 -0.58 20.34
CA GLY A 227 -23.04 -1.92 20.87
C GLY A 227 -22.80 -3.05 19.87
N GLN A 228 -22.46 -2.74 18.60
CA GLN A 228 -22.15 -3.74 17.60
C GLN A 228 -20.70 -4.24 17.77
N GLU A 229 -20.57 -5.50 18.17
CA GLU A 229 -19.28 -6.11 18.47
C GLU A 229 -18.57 -6.63 17.21
N PHE A 230 -17.24 -6.52 17.21
CA PHE A 230 -16.37 -7.32 16.33
C PHE A 230 -15.87 -8.53 17.12
N THR A 231 -15.95 -9.73 16.54
CA THR A 231 -15.33 -10.90 17.17
C THR A 231 -13.81 -10.78 17.17
N SER A 232 -13.13 -11.49 18.07
CA SER A 232 -11.66 -11.55 18.09
C SER A 232 -11.10 -12.04 16.75
N ARG A 233 -11.72 -13.05 16.14
CA ARG A 233 -11.35 -13.54 14.81
C ARG A 233 -11.51 -12.50 13.72
N ALA A 234 -12.56 -11.67 13.77
CA ALA A 234 -12.75 -10.58 12.81
C ALA A 234 -11.60 -9.56 12.90
N VAL A 235 -11.19 -9.20 14.13
CA VAL A 235 -10.05 -8.29 14.36
C VAL A 235 -8.74 -8.91 13.89
N ASP A 236 -8.49 -10.18 14.23
CA ASP A 236 -7.28 -10.91 13.81
C ASP A 236 -7.18 -10.99 12.28
N LEU A 237 -8.31 -11.28 11.61
CA LEU A 237 -8.36 -11.41 10.16
C LEU A 237 -8.23 -10.05 9.46
N ALA A 238 -8.86 -9.00 9.99
CA ALA A 238 -8.69 -7.64 9.50
C ALA A 238 -7.22 -7.21 9.61
N TYR A 239 -6.57 -7.48 10.74
CA TYR A 239 -5.14 -7.21 10.89
C TYR A 239 -4.31 -8.05 9.90
N TYR A 240 -4.61 -9.33 9.73
CA TYR A 240 -3.91 -10.19 8.78
C TYR A 240 -3.95 -9.64 7.34
N TYR A 241 -5.14 -9.30 6.83
CA TYR A 241 -5.28 -8.83 5.45
C TYR A 241 -4.68 -7.45 5.20
N THR A 242 -4.69 -6.58 6.20
CA THR A 242 -4.25 -5.19 6.06
C THR A 242 -2.81 -4.98 6.50
N GLN A 243 -2.28 -5.89 7.34
CA GLN A 243 -1.07 -5.69 8.14
C GLN A 243 -1.08 -4.36 8.90
N GLY A 244 -2.28 -3.89 9.28
CA GLY A 244 -2.48 -2.63 10.00
C GLY A 244 -2.48 -1.37 9.14
N GLN A 245 -2.42 -1.49 7.80
CA GLN A 245 -2.43 -0.31 6.93
C GLN A 245 -3.68 0.54 7.22
N PRO A 246 -3.54 1.82 7.63
CA PRO A 246 -4.64 2.59 8.23
C PRO A 246 -5.90 2.72 7.37
N TRP A 247 -5.74 2.94 6.07
CA TRP A 247 -6.86 3.08 5.16
C TRP A 247 -7.58 1.76 4.91
N LEU A 248 -6.85 0.65 4.75
CA LEU A 248 -7.41 -0.68 4.53
C LEU A 248 -8.16 -1.14 5.77
N VAL A 249 -7.65 -0.86 6.97
CA VAL A 249 -8.35 -1.13 8.23
C VAL A 249 -9.69 -0.39 8.27
N ASN A 250 -9.70 0.91 7.98
CA ASN A 250 -10.94 1.68 7.92
C ASN A 250 -11.86 1.21 6.80
N ALA A 251 -11.31 0.87 5.63
CA ALA A 251 -12.08 0.44 4.47
C ALA A 251 -12.77 -0.90 4.68
N LEU A 252 -12.13 -1.87 5.34
CA LEU A 252 -12.79 -3.13 5.69
C LEU A 252 -13.97 -2.90 6.63
N ALA A 253 -13.79 -2.10 7.69
CA ALA A 253 -14.87 -1.79 8.62
C ALA A 253 -16.02 -1.01 7.94
N ALA A 254 -15.70 0.00 7.13
CA ALA A 254 -16.68 0.76 6.36
C ALA A 254 -17.42 -0.11 5.33
N GLU A 255 -16.74 -1.05 4.66
CA GLU A 255 -17.38 -1.97 3.73
C GLU A 255 -18.39 -2.87 4.46
N VAL A 256 -18.01 -3.45 5.61
CA VAL A 256 -18.92 -4.29 6.41
C VAL A 256 -20.14 -3.49 6.92
N ILE A 257 -19.92 -2.31 7.48
CA ILE A 257 -20.95 -1.55 8.18
C ILE A 257 -21.83 -0.78 7.18
N ASP A 258 -21.24 -0.05 6.25
CA ASP A 258 -21.97 0.90 5.42
C ASP A 258 -22.44 0.27 4.08
N LYS A 259 -21.63 -0.61 3.49
CA LYS A 259 -21.90 -1.19 2.16
C LYS A 259 -22.62 -2.53 2.24
N MET A 260 -22.12 -3.43 3.07
CA MET A 260 -22.75 -4.74 3.32
C MET A 260 -23.94 -4.62 4.28
N ARG A 261 -23.98 -3.56 5.11
CA ARG A 261 -25.05 -3.29 6.08
C ARG A 261 -25.26 -4.44 7.06
N VAL A 262 -24.16 -4.99 7.56
CA VAL A 262 -24.22 -6.00 8.63
C VAL A 262 -24.72 -5.31 9.90
N HIS A 263 -25.78 -5.86 10.50
CA HIS A 263 -26.37 -5.34 11.75
C HIS A 263 -26.16 -6.26 12.95
N THR A 264 -25.60 -7.44 12.72
CA THR A 264 -25.25 -8.42 13.76
C THR A 264 -23.80 -8.23 14.20
N THR A 265 -23.34 -9.05 15.16
CA THR A 265 -21.92 -9.16 15.49
C THR A 265 -21.09 -9.40 14.22
N ILE A 266 -20.04 -8.61 14.04
CA ILE A 266 -19.16 -8.67 12.88
C ILE A 266 -18.17 -9.81 13.07
N THR A 267 -18.21 -10.80 12.17
CA THR A 267 -17.40 -12.02 12.19
C THR A 267 -16.27 -11.97 11.16
N ASP A 268 -15.38 -12.95 11.22
CA ASP A 268 -14.34 -13.21 10.23
C ASP A 268 -14.91 -13.43 8.82
N ASP A 269 -16.06 -14.10 8.68
CA ASP A 269 -16.73 -14.26 7.39
C ASP A 269 -17.12 -12.91 6.75
N HIS A 270 -17.61 -11.96 7.56
CA HIS A 270 -17.93 -10.61 7.06
C HIS A 270 -16.67 -9.86 6.62
N ILE A 271 -15.54 -10.03 7.33
CA ILE A 271 -14.26 -9.40 6.98
C ILE A 271 -13.67 -10.01 5.70
N ASP A 272 -13.76 -11.32 5.53
CA ASP A 272 -13.31 -11.99 4.30
C ASP A 272 -14.15 -11.54 3.09
N GLU A 273 -15.47 -11.45 3.24
CA GLU A 273 -16.33 -10.93 2.17
C GLU A 273 -16.03 -9.46 1.85
N ALA A 274 -15.82 -8.62 2.87
CA ALA A 274 -15.44 -7.21 2.68
C ALA A 274 -14.10 -7.06 1.94
N LYS A 275 -13.11 -7.90 2.26
CA LYS A 275 -11.81 -7.94 1.55
C LYS A 275 -12.01 -8.21 0.06
N GLU A 276 -12.81 -9.21 -0.28
CA GLU A 276 -13.07 -9.57 -1.68
C GLU A 276 -13.76 -8.44 -2.44
N ARG A 277 -14.81 -7.85 -1.85
CA ARG A 277 -15.51 -6.69 -2.41
C ARG A 277 -14.57 -5.50 -2.61
N LEU A 278 -13.67 -5.26 -1.65
CA LEU A 278 -12.68 -4.19 -1.71
C LEU A 278 -11.67 -4.40 -2.85
N ILE A 279 -11.15 -5.62 -3.04
CA ILE A 279 -10.24 -5.97 -4.15
C ILE A 279 -10.94 -5.78 -5.49
N VAL A 280 -12.22 -6.21 -5.58
CA VAL A 280 -13.01 -6.07 -6.81
C VAL A 280 -13.19 -4.60 -7.17
N ALA A 281 -13.68 -3.80 -6.21
CA ALA A 281 -13.94 -2.37 -6.38
C ALA A 281 -12.66 -1.54 -6.59
N ARG A 282 -11.52 -1.92 -5.98
CA ARG A 282 -10.27 -1.16 -6.15
C ARG A 282 -9.60 -1.36 -7.50
N ALA A 283 -9.71 -2.53 -8.12
CA ALA A 283 -9.08 -2.74 -9.43
C ALA A 283 -9.59 -1.77 -10.50
N THR A 284 -10.81 -1.26 -10.36
CA THR A 284 -11.39 -0.25 -11.28
C THR A 284 -10.97 1.19 -10.97
N HIS A 285 -10.25 1.45 -9.86
CA HIS A 285 -9.89 2.81 -9.40
C HIS A 285 -8.38 3.02 -9.22
N LEU A 286 -7.55 2.05 -9.60
CA LEU A 286 -6.11 2.03 -9.37
C LEU A 286 -5.28 2.42 -10.61
N ASP A 287 -5.78 3.34 -11.45
CA ASP A 287 -5.02 3.92 -12.58
C ASP A 287 -3.68 4.49 -12.13
N SER A 288 -3.64 5.08 -10.93
CA SER A 288 -2.41 5.59 -10.32
C SER A 288 -1.41 4.46 -10.01
N LEU A 289 -1.87 3.27 -9.61
CA LEU A 289 -1.01 2.12 -9.34
C LEU A 289 -0.51 1.47 -10.63
N VAL A 290 -1.33 1.42 -11.69
CA VAL A 290 -0.91 0.95 -13.03
C VAL A 290 0.33 1.72 -13.48
N SER A 291 0.28 3.05 -13.44
CA SER A 291 1.42 3.89 -13.84
C SER A 291 2.68 3.60 -13.03
N LYS A 292 2.54 3.30 -11.74
CA LYS A 292 3.66 2.97 -10.84
C LYS A 292 4.22 1.58 -11.08
N LEU A 293 3.39 0.58 -11.30
CA LEU A 293 3.84 -0.78 -11.58
C LEU A 293 4.55 -0.91 -12.92
N SER A 294 4.32 0.02 -13.85
CA SER A 294 5.06 0.11 -15.11
C SER A 294 6.43 0.80 -15.00
N GLU A 295 6.76 1.45 -13.86
CA GLU A 295 8.08 2.06 -13.67
C GLU A 295 9.16 0.97 -13.48
N ASP A 296 10.27 1.05 -14.22
CA ASP A 296 11.35 0.06 -14.15
C ASP A 296 11.86 -0.20 -12.73
N ARG A 297 12.09 0.86 -11.96
CA ARG A 297 12.54 0.77 -10.56
C ARG A 297 11.53 0.06 -9.63
N VAL A 298 10.24 0.06 -9.97
CA VAL A 298 9.22 -0.68 -9.22
C VAL A 298 9.21 -2.13 -9.68
N ARG A 299 9.24 -2.34 -11.00
CA ARG A 299 9.26 -3.66 -11.63
C ARG A 299 10.40 -4.54 -11.10
N ILE A 300 11.63 -4.04 -11.04
CA ILE A 300 12.79 -4.82 -10.56
C ILE A 300 12.65 -5.32 -9.11
N VAL A 301 11.77 -4.71 -8.31
CA VAL A 301 11.49 -5.14 -6.93
C VAL A 301 10.26 -6.05 -6.87
N ILE A 302 9.19 -5.72 -7.60
CA ILE A 302 7.91 -6.44 -7.53
C ILE A 302 7.96 -7.75 -8.31
N GLU A 303 8.63 -7.77 -9.47
CA GLU A 303 8.68 -8.94 -10.34
C GLU A 303 9.28 -10.18 -9.66
N PRO A 304 10.44 -10.11 -8.97
CA PRO A 304 10.96 -11.26 -8.24
C PRO A 304 10.05 -11.73 -7.09
N LEU A 305 9.33 -10.80 -6.45
CA LEU A 305 8.38 -11.15 -5.38
C LEU A 305 7.18 -11.94 -5.90
N ILE A 306 6.72 -11.63 -7.12
CA ILE A 306 5.68 -12.42 -7.79
C ILE A 306 6.25 -13.75 -8.29
N ALA A 307 7.45 -13.73 -8.87
CA ALA A 307 8.10 -14.91 -9.42
C ALA A 307 8.61 -15.89 -8.35
N GLY A 308 8.71 -15.46 -7.09
CA GLY A 308 9.27 -16.24 -5.99
C GLY A 308 10.79 -16.43 -6.09
N THR A 309 11.48 -15.56 -6.82
CA THR A 309 12.94 -15.64 -7.04
C THR A 309 13.72 -14.85 -5.99
N LEU A 310 15.01 -15.16 -5.86
CA LEU A 310 15.91 -14.40 -4.98
C LEU A 310 16.11 -12.99 -5.53
N LEU A 311 16.17 -12.02 -4.63
CA LEU A 311 16.49 -10.63 -4.95
C LEU A 311 18.01 -10.50 -5.10
N GLU A 312 18.48 -10.15 -6.30
CA GLU A 312 19.89 -9.82 -6.53
C GLU A 312 20.20 -8.45 -5.91
N ALA A 313 21.13 -8.43 -4.94
CA ALA A 313 21.44 -7.23 -4.19
C ALA A 313 22.59 -6.45 -4.84
N ASP A 314 22.27 -5.36 -5.53
CA ASP A 314 23.21 -4.30 -5.90
C ASP A 314 22.79 -2.93 -5.31
N LEU A 315 23.58 -1.88 -5.55
CA LEU A 315 23.29 -0.53 -5.02
C LEU A 315 22.02 0.08 -5.64
N THR A 316 21.81 -0.10 -6.94
CA THR A 316 20.60 0.32 -7.67
C THR A 316 19.33 -0.35 -7.15
N PHE A 317 19.44 -1.63 -6.76
CA PHE A 317 18.39 -2.41 -6.16
C PHE A 317 18.02 -1.90 -4.76
N ASN A 318 19.00 -1.47 -3.95
CA ASN A 318 18.72 -0.90 -2.63
C ASN A 318 17.92 0.41 -2.71
N ASP A 319 18.25 1.29 -3.66
CA ASP A 319 17.52 2.55 -3.89
C ASP A 319 16.09 2.25 -4.39
N ALA A 320 15.94 1.30 -5.31
CA ALA A 320 14.64 0.85 -5.78
C ALA A 320 13.77 0.26 -4.66
N VAL A 321 14.34 -0.59 -3.79
CA VAL A 321 13.64 -1.11 -2.61
C VAL A 321 13.20 0.01 -1.67
N SER A 322 14.05 1.02 -1.43
CA SER A 322 13.66 2.18 -0.62
C SER A 322 12.46 2.92 -1.25
N TYR A 323 12.53 3.18 -2.55
CA TYR A 323 11.46 3.84 -3.28
C TYR A 323 10.13 3.06 -3.23
N VAL A 324 10.17 1.75 -3.46
CA VAL A 324 8.96 0.90 -3.44
C VAL A 324 8.38 0.77 -2.02
N ARG A 325 9.23 0.84 -0.99
CA ARG A 325 8.81 0.89 0.41
C ARG A 325 8.12 2.22 0.74
N ASP A 326 8.62 3.34 0.22
CA ASP A 326 8.00 4.65 0.38
C ASP A 326 6.66 4.76 -0.36
N LEU A 327 6.49 4.03 -1.47
CA LEU A 327 5.18 3.86 -2.11
C LEU A 327 4.20 3.03 -1.25
N GLY A 328 4.69 2.29 -0.25
CA GLY A 328 3.89 1.40 0.59
C GLY A 328 3.50 0.09 -0.09
N LEU A 329 4.19 -0.29 -1.17
CA LEU A 329 3.90 -1.54 -1.90
C LEU A 329 4.59 -2.75 -1.25
N ILE A 330 5.68 -2.53 -0.52
CA ILE A 330 6.40 -3.56 0.23
C ILE A 330 6.47 -3.22 1.72
N ALA A 331 6.66 -4.25 2.55
CA ALA A 331 6.75 -4.12 3.99
C ALA A 331 7.97 -3.27 4.43
N GLY A 332 7.83 -2.65 5.60
CA GLY A 332 8.86 -1.77 6.17
C GLY A 332 10.10 -2.50 6.70
N ASP A 333 9.96 -3.78 7.00
CA ASP A 333 10.93 -4.66 7.63
C ASP A 333 11.54 -5.65 6.62
N ARG A 334 12.44 -6.50 7.12
CA ARG A 334 13.06 -7.59 6.36
C ARG A 334 12.44 -8.93 6.80
N PRO A 335 12.31 -9.93 5.90
CA PRO A 335 12.67 -9.89 4.47
C PRO A 335 11.69 -9.04 3.64
N VAL A 336 12.14 -8.63 2.45
CA VAL A 336 11.32 -7.89 1.48
C VAL A 336 10.14 -8.76 1.08
N ARG A 337 8.93 -8.21 1.21
CA ARG A 337 7.66 -8.84 0.85
C ARG A 337 6.66 -7.74 0.50
N VAL A 338 5.61 -8.09 -0.26
CA VAL A 338 4.48 -7.18 -0.49
C VAL A 338 3.90 -6.74 0.84
N ALA A 339 3.48 -5.47 0.95
CA ALA A 339 3.15 -4.83 2.22
C ALA A 339 2.04 -5.55 2.99
N ASN A 340 1.04 -6.09 2.29
CA ASN A 340 -0.07 -6.82 2.89
C ASN A 340 -0.73 -7.77 1.86
N PRO A 341 -1.49 -8.78 2.32
CA PRO A 341 -2.21 -9.71 1.45
C PRO A 341 -3.15 -9.04 0.42
N ILE A 342 -3.86 -7.96 0.79
CA ILE A 342 -4.74 -7.25 -0.15
C ILE A 342 -3.94 -6.68 -1.32
N TYR A 343 -2.81 -6.03 -1.06
CA TYR A 343 -1.94 -5.47 -2.10
C TYR A 343 -1.31 -6.55 -2.97
N LYS A 344 -0.99 -7.72 -2.41
CA LYS A 344 -0.49 -8.84 -3.21
C LYS A 344 -1.49 -9.24 -4.29
N GLU A 345 -2.77 -9.33 -3.93
CA GLU A 345 -3.83 -9.67 -4.87
C GLU A 345 -4.12 -8.54 -5.87
N VAL A 346 -4.22 -7.32 -5.37
CA VAL A 346 -4.46 -6.13 -6.21
C VAL A 346 -3.37 -5.94 -7.26
N ILE A 347 -2.09 -6.11 -6.92
CA ILE A 347 -0.98 -5.97 -7.87
C ILE A 347 -1.12 -6.99 -9.00
N LEU A 348 -1.39 -8.25 -8.68
CA LEU A 348 -1.55 -9.31 -9.67
C LEU A 348 -2.73 -9.05 -10.59
N ARG A 349 -3.87 -8.66 -10.03
CA ARG A 349 -5.07 -8.35 -10.79
C ARG A 349 -4.88 -7.16 -11.73
N VAL A 350 -4.19 -6.12 -11.25
CA VAL A 350 -3.85 -4.95 -12.08
C VAL A 350 -2.91 -5.34 -13.23
N LEU A 351 -1.86 -6.12 -12.95
CA LEU A 351 -0.92 -6.59 -13.99
C LEU A 351 -1.58 -7.55 -14.99
N GLY A 352 -2.52 -8.36 -14.53
CA GLY A 352 -3.27 -9.32 -15.34
C GLY A 352 -4.43 -8.71 -16.14
N SER A 353 -4.88 -7.50 -15.81
CA SER A 353 -6.11 -6.90 -16.39
C SER A 353 -6.08 -6.81 -17.93
N ALA A 354 -4.94 -6.48 -18.53
CA ALA A 354 -4.81 -6.46 -19.98
C ALA A 354 -4.96 -7.86 -20.61
N ILE A 355 -4.53 -8.90 -19.91
CA ILE A 355 -4.66 -10.29 -20.34
C ILE A 355 -6.12 -10.76 -20.19
N GLU A 356 -6.82 -10.34 -19.14
CA GLU A 356 -8.24 -10.67 -18.92
C GLU A 356 -9.11 -10.30 -20.13
N ASN A 357 -8.81 -9.17 -20.81
CA ASN A 357 -9.53 -8.73 -22.02
C ASN A 357 -9.40 -9.70 -23.21
N ASN A 358 -8.40 -10.59 -23.20
CA ASN A 358 -8.19 -11.60 -24.24
C ASN A 358 -8.91 -12.92 -23.92
N VAL A 359 -9.51 -13.04 -22.73
CA VAL A 359 -10.24 -14.24 -22.31
C VAL A 359 -11.73 -14.06 -22.64
N LEU A 360 -12.12 -14.53 -23.83
CA LEU A 360 -13.47 -14.39 -24.39
C LEU A 360 -14.48 -15.44 -23.87
N LEU A 361 -14.04 -16.33 -23.00
CA LEU A 361 -14.87 -17.39 -22.44
C LEU A 361 -15.90 -16.82 -21.45
N GLU A 362 -17.11 -17.38 -21.47
CA GLU A 362 -18.20 -16.98 -20.58
C GLU A 362 -18.07 -17.67 -19.20
N PRO A 363 -17.95 -16.93 -18.08
CA PRO A 363 -17.75 -17.51 -16.75
C PRO A 363 -18.84 -18.47 -16.30
N SER A 364 -20.09 -18.19 -16.69
CA SER A 364 -21.26 -19.02 -16.40
C SER A 364 -21.15 -20.43 -17.01
N SER A 365 -20.39 -20.57 -18.10
CA SER A 365 -20.20 -21.87 -18.77
C SER A 365 -19.36 -22.86 -17.95
N PHE A 366 -18.66 -22.39 -16.91
CA PHE A 366 -17.86 -23.21 -15.99
C PHE A 366 -18.62 -23.53 -14.70
N ARG A 367 -19.91 -23.16 -14.58
CA ARG A 367 -20.72 -23.46 -13.41
C ARG A 367 -21.58 -24.70 -13.64
N LEU A 368 -21.48 -25.63 -12.70
CA LEU A 368 -22.36 -26.78 -12.61
C LEU A 368 -23.73 -26.35 -12.05
N PRO A 369 -24.80 -27.15 -12.26
CA PRO A 369 -26.15 -26.81 -11.81
C PRO A 369 -26.28 -26.55 -10.30
N ASP A 370 -25.40 -27.13 -9.48
CA ASP A 370 -25.36 -26.96 -8.02
C ASP A 370 -24.57 -25.72 -7.57
N GLY A 371 -24.00 -24.96 -8.52
CA GLY A 371 -23.18 -23.77 -8.28
C GLY A 371 -21.68 -24.04 -8.15
N ARG A 372 -21.26 -25.32 -8.19
CA ARG A 372 -19.83 -25.67 -8.19
C ARG A 372 -19.14 -25.26 -9.50
N LEU A 373 -17.84 -25.12 -9.42
CA LEU A 373 -16.96 -24.85 -10.56
C LEU A 373 -16.57 -26.18 -11.23
N ASP A 374 -16.78 -26.28 -12.53
CA ASP A 374 -16.25 -27.36 -13.37
C ASP A 374 -14.74 -27.15 -13.56
N PHE A 375 -13.99 -27.53 -12.53
CA PHE A 375 -12.55 -27.31 -12.45
C PHE A 375 -11.74 -28.12 -13.48
N PRO A 376 -12.07 -29.40 -13.79
CA PRO A 376 -11.42 -30.12 -14.88
C PRO A 376 -11.57 -29.41 -16.24
N ARG A 377 -12.77 -28.89 -16.54
CA ARG A 377 -12.99 -28.08 -17.74
C ARG A 377 -12.19 -26.79 -17.71
N LEU A 378 -12.16 -26.10 -16.57
CA LEU A 378 -11.34 -24.89 -16.39
C LEU A 378 -9.88 -25.15 -16.78
N LEU A 379 -9.27 -26.23 -16.28
CA LEU A 379 -7.88 -26.57 -16.59
C LEU A 379 -7.67 -26.87 -18.07
N THR A 380 -8.61 -27.60 -18.68
CA THR A 380 -8.54 -27.97 -20.11
C THR A 380 -8.66 -26.74 -21.02
N GLU A 381 -9.57 -25.82 -20.68
CA GLU A 381 -9.76 -24.56 -21.40
C GLU A 381 -8.56 -23.61 -21.19
N PHE A 382 -7.99 -23.58 -19.98
CA PHE A 382 -6.73 -22.86 -19.74
C PHE A 382 -5.60 -23.40 -20.60
N ALA A 383 -5.42 -24.73 -20.68
CA ALA A 383 -4.39 -25.35 -21.51
C ALA A 383 -4.58 -24.99 -22.99
N THR A 384 -5.82 -24.96 -23.47
CA THR A 384 -6.16 -24.55 -24.84
C THR A 384 -5.83 -23.07 -25.07
N PHE A 385 -6.24 -22.21 -24.15
CA PHE A 385 -5.95 -20.78 -24.18
C PHE A 385 -4.44 -20.50 -24.18
N TRP A 386 -3.69 -21.23 -23.33
CA TRP A 386 -2.24 -21.12 -23.21
C TRP A 386 -1.54 -21.55 -24.50
N LYS A 387 -1.94 -22.65 -25.13
CA LYS A 387 -1.38 -23.08 -26.44
C LYS A 387 -1.57 -22.02 -27.53
N LEU A 388 -2.70 -21.32 -27.53
CA LEU A 388 -3.03 -20.34 -28.58
C LEU A 388 -2.38 -18.97 -28.35
N ASN A 389 -2.27 -18.55 -27.10
CA ASN A 389 -1.94 -17.15 -26.76
C ASN A 389 -0.70 -17.00 -25.87
N GLY A 390 -0.24 -18.08 -25.23
CA GLY A 390 0.74 -18.03 -24.15
C GLY A 390 2.06 -17.37 -24.55
N GLU A 391 2.64 -17.71 -25.70
CA GLU A 391 3.89 -17.12 -26.18
C GLU A 391 3.77 -15.60 -26.40
N VAL A 392 2.69 -15.17 -27.08
CA VAL A 392 2.46 -13.76 -27.39
C VAL A 392 2.20 -12.96 -26.12
N LEU A 393 1.34 -13.47 -25.23
CA LEU A 393 1.01 -12.81 -23.98
C LEU A 393 2.24 -12.71 -23.08
N VAL A 394 3.04 -13.77 -22.95
CA VAL A 394 4.27 -13.75 -22.16
C VAL A 394 5.29 -12.75 -22.72
N ALA A 395 5.46 -12.69 -24.04
CA ALA A 395 6.41 -11.78 -24.68
C ALA A 395 6.00 -10.30 -24.57
N GLN A 396 4.69 -10.01 -24.53
CA GLN A 396 4.17 -8.65 -24.38
C GLN A 396 4.12 -8.17 -22.92
N GLN A 397 4.30 -9.08 -21.95
CA GLN A 397 4.32 -8.70 -20.54
C GLN A 397 5.62 -8.00 -20.15
N GLY A 398 5.50 -6.82 -19.54
CA GLY A 398 6.66 -6.13 -18.95
C GLY A 398 7.31 -6.92 -17.81
N TYR A 399 6.54 -7.79 -17.15
CA TYR A 399 6.94 -8.68 -16.04
C TYR A 399 7.32 -10.07 -16.56
N HIS A 400 8.38 -10.15 -17.35
CA HIS A 400 8.86 -11.36 -18.02
C HIS A 400 8.99 -12.56 -17.08
N GLU A 401 9.58 -12.42 -15.89
CA GLU A 401 9.83 -13.52 -14.96
C GLU A 401 8.56 -14.08 -14.30
N ALA A 402 7.53 -13.24 -14.18
CA ALA A 402 6.24 -13.56 -13.59
C ALA A 402 5.11 -13.76 -14.64
N ALA A 403 5.42 -13.63 -15.93
CA ALA A 403 4.42 -13.52 -16.99
C ALA A 403 3.48 -14.73 -17.05
N ALA A 404 4.01 -15.95 -16.92
CA ALA A 404 3.21 -17.17 -16.97
C ALA A 404 2.22 -17.24 -15.79
N GLN A 405 2.66 -16.88 -14.59
CA GLN A 405 1.79 -16.79 -13.42
C GLN A 405 0.71 -15.71 -13.63
N LEU A 406 1.06 -14.55 -14.20
CA LEU A 406 0.10 -13.48 -14.49
C LEU A 406 -0.96 -13.90 -15.51
N VAL A 407 -0.59 -14.66 -16.54
CA VAL A 407 -1.53 -15.18 -17.54
C VAL A 407 -2.53 -16.15 -16.91
N LEU A 408 -2.05 -17.10 -16.09
CA LEU A 408 -2.95 -18.00 -15.35
C LEU A 408 -3.85 -17.23 -14.41
N MET A 409 -3.30 -16.29 -13.63
CA MET A 409 -4.10 -15.47 -12.71
C MET A 409 -5.19 -14.69 -13.43
N ALA A 410 -4.88 -14.04 -14.55
CA ALA A 410 -5.85 -13.32 -15.36
C ALA A 410 -6.94 -14.26 -15.90
N PHE A 411 -6.57 -15.44 -16.38
CA PHE A 411 -7.53 -16.44 -16.83
C PHE A 411 -8.45 -16.88 -15.68
N LEU A 412 -7.88 -17.23 -14.53
CA LEU A 412 -8.64 -17.62 -13.34
C LEU A 412 -9.57 -16.50 -12.88
N HIS A 413 -9.08 -15.27 -12.76
CA HIS A 413 -9.91 -14.12 -12.43
C HIS A 413 -11.09 -14.01 -13.38
N ARG A 414 -10.86 -14.04 -14.70
CA ARG A 414 -11.96 -13.93 -15.67
C ARG A 414 -13.05 -14.98 -15.45
N ILE A 415 -12.68 -16.24 -15.23
CA ILE A 415 -13.62 -17.38 -15.13
C ILE A 415 -14.26 -17.52 -13.75
N VAL A 416 -13.49 -17.22 -12.70
CA VAL A 416 -13.96 -17.29 -11.31
C VAL A 416 -14.83 -16.07 -10.98
N ASN A 417 -14.59 -14.91 -11.61
CA ASN A 417 -15.44 -13.72 -11.53
C ASN A 417 -16.90 -14.08 -11.92
N GLY A 418 -17.80 -14.00 -10.94
CA GLY A 418 -19.18 -14.51 -11.05
C GLY A 418 -19.68 -15.24 -9.79
N GLY A 419 -18.87 -15.32 -8.74
CA GLY A 419 -19.29 -15.81 -7.43
C GLY A 419 -18.21 -16.57 -6.65
N GLY A 420 -17.08 -16.93 -7.26
CA GLY A 420 -15.95 -17.55 -6.57
C GLY A 420 -14.83 -16.57 -6.23
N TYR A 421 -13.83 -17.06 -5.51
CA TYR A 421 -12.67 -16.31 -5.01
C TYR A 421 -11.38 -17.07 -5.27
N ILE A 422 -10.28 -16.34 -5.38
CA ILE A 422 -8.93 -16.89 -5.53
C ILE A 422 -8.12 -16.34 -4.36
N ASP A 423 -7.68 -17.21 -3.47
CA ASP A 423 -6.83 -16.81 -2.35
C ASP A 423 -5.39 -17.25 -2.60
N ARG A 424 -4.48 -16.35 -2.28
CA ARG A 424 -3.05 -16.65 -2.17
C ARG A 424 -2.69 -16.68 -0.70
N GLU A 425 -1.93 -17.70 -0.27
CA GLU A 425 -1.55 -17.85 1.14
C GLU A 425 -2.77 -17.90 2.08
N TYR A 426 -3.76 -18.73 1.77
CA TYR A 426 -4.87 -18.94 2.68
C TYR A 426 -4.41 -19.74 3.91
N GLY A 427 -4.52 -19.13 5.08
CA GLY A 427 -4.44 -19.79 6.38
C GLY A 427 -3.32 -19.28 7.29
N VAL A 428 -3.70 -18.91 8.51
CA VAL A 428 -2.81 -18.55 9.63
C VAL A 428 -1.73 -19.62 9.85
N GLY A 429 -0.45 -19.36 9.53
CA GLY A 429 0.67 -20.29 9.79
C GLY A 429 1.69 -20.49 8.64
N ARG A 430 2.76 -21.26 8.91
CA ARG A 430 4.01 -21.39 8.12
C ARG A 430 3.93 -22.23 6.83
N GLY A 431 2.76 -22.42 6.23
CA GLY A 431 2.61 -23.03 4.91
C GLY A 431 1.93 -22.07 3.94
N ARG A 432 2.58 -21.75 2.82
CA ARG A 432 2.07 -21.02 1.64
C ARG A 432 1.63 -21.95 0.49
N ILE A 433 0.33 -22.05 0.25
CA ILE A 433 -0.19 -22.55 -1.04
C ILE A 433 -0.12 -21.40 -2.03
N ASP A 434 0.30 -21.68 -3.27
CA ASP A 434 0.38 -20.63 -4.28
C ASP A 434 -1.01 -20.06 -4.63
N LEU A 435 -2.00 -20.94 -4.84
CA LEU A 435 -3.39 -20.58 -5.10
C LEU A 435 -4.40 -21.57 -4.47
N LEU A 436 -5.45 -21.03 -3.86
CA LEU A 436 -6.64 -21.77 -3.43
C LEU A 436 -7.86 -21.13 -4.09
N LEU A 437 -8.54 -21.86 -4.97
CA LEU A 437 -9.84 -21.41 -5.49
C LEU A 437 -10.93 -21.80 -4.48
N ARG A 438 -11.82 -20.86 -4.19
CA ARG A 438 -13.02 -21.06 -3.37
C ARG A 438 -14.26 -20.73 -4.17
N GLN A 439 -15.11 -21.72 -4.41
CA GLN A 439 -16.41 -21.50 -5.06
C GLN A 439 -17.53 -21.79 -4.06
N PRO A 440 -18.37 -20.80 -3.70
CA PRO A 440 -19.56 -21.06 -2.92
C PRO A 440 -20.56 -21.84 -3.78
N TYR A 441 -21.20 -22.82 -3.16
CA TYR A 441 -22.26 -23.62 -3.75
C TYR A 441 -23.30 -23.99 -2.69
N THR A 442 -24.43 -24.55 -3.12
CA THR A 442 -25.48 -25.02 -2.21
C THR A 442 -25.35 -26.53 -2.08
N ASP A 443 -25.15 -27.03 -0.86
CA ASP A 443 -25.09 -28.47 -0.61
C ASP A 443 -26.46 -29.15 -0.70
N ALA A 444 -26.48 -30.47 -0.56
CA ALA A 444 -27.71 -31.27 -0.65
C ALA A 444 -28.77 -30.90 0.40
N ASP A 445 -28.37 -30.28 1.52
CA ASP A 445 -29.25 -29.83 2.60
C ASP A 445 -29.73 -28.38 2.41
N GLY A 446 -29.39 -27.75 1.27
CA GLY A 446 -29.74 -26.35 1.01
C GLY A 446 -28.86 -25.34 1.75
N ARG A 447 -27.73 -25.77 2.33
CA ARG A 447 -26.82 -24.91 3.08
C ARG A 447 -25.71 -24.39 2.17
N ARG A 448 -25.21 -23.20 2.48
CA ARG A 448 -24.03 -22.64 1.81
C ARG A 448 -22.81 -23.47 2.20
N ALA A 449 -22.10 -23.96 1.20
CA ALA A 449 -20.86 -24.70 1.34
C ALA A 449 -19.78 -24.14 0.39
N TRP A 450 -18.55 -24.60 0.56
CA TRP A 450 -17.38 -24.16 -0.21
C TRP A 450 -16.75 -25.33 -0.94
N GLN A 451 -16.60 -25.21 -2.26
CA GLN A 451 -15.67 -26.04 -3.03
C GLN A 451 -14.29 -25.40 -2.94
N LEU A 452 -13.29 -26.22 -2.65
CA LEU A 452 -11.90 -25.81 -2.51
C LEU A 452 -11.06 -26.56 -3.53
N GLU A 453 -10.29 -25.82 -4.34
CA GLU A 453 -9.34 -26.41 -5.31
C GLU A 453 -7.94 -25.83 -5.05
N ALA A 454 -7.00 -26.70 -4.73
CA ALA A 454 -5.62 -26.35 -4.39
C ALA A 454 -4.71 -26.42 -5.63
N MET A 455 -3.99 -25.34 -5.92
CA MET A 455 -3.00 -25.29 -7.01
C MET A 455 -1.64 -24.81 -6.52
N GLU A 456 -0.59 -25.52 -6.95
CA GLU A 456 0.81 -25.13 -6.79
C GLU A 456 1.37 -24.70 -8.15
N LEU A 457 2.11 -23.59 -8.19
CA LEU A 457 2.70 -23.06 -9.42
C LEU A 457 4.23 -23.20 -9.39
N LYS A 458 4.80 -23.65 -10.51
CA LYS A 458 6.24 -23.71 -10.71
C LYS A 458 6.60 -23.15 -12.07
N VAL A 459 7.73 -22.47 -12.13
CA VAL A 459 8.37 -22.11 -13.39
C VAL A 459 9.64 -22.93 -13.49
N TRP A 460 9.80 -23.70 -14.56
CA TRP A 460 10.99 -24.49 -14.81
C TRP A 460 11.95 -23.71 -15.71
N ARG A 461 13.14 -23.38 -15.19
CA ARG A 461 14.13 -22.56 -15.88
C ARG A 461 15.36 -23.35 -16.28
N ASP A 462 16.18 -22.74 -17.13
CA ASP A 462 17.46 -23.31 -17.52
C ASP A 462 18.33 -23.59 -16.29
N LYS A 463 18.96 -24.76 -16.26
CA LYS A 463 19.85 -25.24 -15.18
C LYS A 463 19.16 -25.53 -13.84
N GLU A 464 17.84 -25.42 -13.76
CA GLU A 464 17.06 -25.87 -12.59
C GLU A 464 16.58 -27.32 -12.75
N PRO A 465 16.47 -28.09 -11.65
CA PRO A 465 15.89 -29.43 -11.70
C PRO A 465 14.39 -29.37 -12.03
N ASP A 466 13.86 -30.45 -12.61
CA ASP A 466 12.42 -30.54 -12.91
C ASP A 466 11.60 -30.35 -11.62
N PRO A 467 10.72 -29.32 -11.55
CA PRO A 467 9.90 -29.05 -10.37
C PRO A 467 8.97 -30.20 -9.99
N LEU A 468 8.70 -31.16 -10.89
CA LEU A 468 7.93 -32.36 -10.58
C LEU A 468 8.50 -33.16 -9.41
N THR A 469 9.81 -33.05 -9.15
CA THR A 469 10.49 -33.74 -8.03
C THR A 469 10.15 -33.14 -6.66
N THR A 470 9.72 -31.89 -6.58
CA THR A 470 9.49 -31.17 -5.31
C THR A 470 8.08 -30.61 -5.17
N GLY A 471 7.41 -30.28 -6.29
CA GLY A 471 6.07 -29.71 -6.33
C GLY A 471 5.01 -30.53 -5.58
N PRO A 472 4.88 -31.86 -5.82
CA PRO A 472 3.88 -32.67 -5.12
C PRO A 472 4.06 -32.69 -3.60
N ALA A 473 5.31 -32.67 -3.11
CA ALA A 473 5.59 -32.63 -1.67
C ALA A 473 5.23 -31.28 -1.04
N GLN A 474 5.38 -30.17 -1.78
CA GLN A 474 4.97 -28.84 -1.32
C GLN A 474 3.44 -28.72 -1.26
N LEU A 475 2.74 -29.28 -2.26
CA LEU A 475 1.29 -29.29 -2.30
C LEU A 475 0.68 -30.16 -1.18
N ASP A 476 1.33 -31.26 -0.81
CA ASP A 476 0.82 -32.25 0.15
C ASP A 476 0.44 -31.65 1.52
N GLY A 477 1.25 -30.71 2.03
CA GLY A 477 0.98 -30.03 3.30
C GLY A 477 -0.31 -29.21 3.27
N TYR A 478 -0.69 -28.65 2.12
CA TYR A 478 -1.96 -27.92 1.97
C TYR A 478 -3.14 -28.85 1.82
N LEU A 479 -2.97 -29.92 1.04
CA LEU A 479 -4.02 -30.90 0.88
C LEU A 479 -4.40 -31.51 2.23
N ASP A 480 -3.42 -31.75 3.11
CA ASP A 480 -3.68 -32.15 4.48
C ASP A 480 -4.47 -31.10 5.28
N ARG A 481 -4.02 -29.84 5.24
CA ARG A 481 -4.64 -28.73 5.97
C ARG A 481 -6.10 -28.48 5.60
N PHE A 482 -6.43 -28.57 4.31
CA PHE A 482 -7.79 -28.34 3.79
C PHE A 482 -8.58 -29.64 3.62
N VAL A 483 -8.03 -30.78 4.06
CA VAL A 483 -8.66 -32.10 3.94
C VAL A 483 -9.07 -32.41 2.49
N LEU A 484 -8.18 -32.09 1.55
CA LEU A 484 -8.35 -32.33 0.12
C LEU A 484 -7.66 -33.63 -0.28
N SER A 485 -8.34 -34.43 -1.11
CA SER A 485 -7.79 -35.67 -1.66
C SER A 485 -6.99 -35.46 -2.95
N THR A 486 -7.17 -34.30 -3.59
CA THR A 486 -6.61 -33.98 -4.90
C THR A 486 -6.08 -32.54 -4.94
N GLY A 487 -5.10 -32.29 -5.79
CA GLY A 487 -4.66 -30.94 -6.11
C GLY A 487 -4.03 -30.84 -7.50
N VAL A 488 -3.64 -29.64 -7.91
CA VAL A 488 -3.05 -29.37 -9.22
C VAL A 488 -1.65 -28.81 -9.07
N LEU A 489 -0.71 -29.32 -9.86
CA LEU A 489 0.61 -28.74 -10.03
C LEU A 489 0.72 -28.19 -11.46
N VAL A 490 0.85 -26.87 -11.60
CA VAL A 490 1.10 -26.23 -12.90
C VAL A 490 2.59 -25.94 -13.02
N ILE A 491 3.25 -26.51 -14.04
CA ILE A 491 4.67 -26.31 -14.33
C ILE A 491 4.78 -25.55 -15.65
N PHE A 492 5.16 -24.28 -15.59
CA PHE A 492 5.48 -23.47 -16.76
C PHE A 492 6.93 -23.73 -17.19
N ASP A 493 7.13 -24.47 -18.27
CA ASP A 493 8.44 -24.77 -18.83
C ASP A 493 8.93 -23.60 -19.69
N ARG A 494 9.88 -22.85 -19.14
CA ARG A 494 10.47 -21.65 -19.74
C ARG A 494 11.93 -21.85 -20.10
N ARG A 495 12.40 -23.09 -20.17
CA ARG A 495 13.75 -23.41 -20.61
C ARG A 495 13.95 -22.95 -22.06
N SER A 496 15.15 -22.47 -22.38
CA SER A 496 15.49 -22.02 -23.73
C SER A 496 15.43 -23.14 -24.78
N GLN A 497 15.53 -24.40 -24.34
CA GLN A 497 15.41 -25.60 -25.18
C GLN A 497 14.11 -26.39 -24.96
N ALA A 498 13.08 -25.77 -24.37
CA ALA A 498 11.79 -26.42 -24.22
C ALA A 498 11.13 -26.65 -25.59
N ASP A 499 10.35 -27.72 -25.70
CA ASP A 499 9.55 -27.99 -26.89
C ASP A 499 8.55 -26.84 -27.17
N PRO A 500 8.06 -26.70 -28.40
CA PRO A 500 7.02 -25.74 -28.75
C PRO A 500 5.80 -25.80 -27.82
N ILE A 501 5.17 -24.65 -27.54
CA ILE A 501 4.10 -24.52 -26.53
C ILE A 501 2.94 -25.52 -26.73
N ASP A 502 2.60 -25.85 -27.97
CA ASP A 502 1.56 -26.80 -28.34
C ASP A 502 1.91 -28.25 -27.99
N GLN A 503 3.20 -28.60 -28.05
CA GLN A 503 3.74 -29.93 -27.78
C GLN A 503 4.04 -30.15 -26.29
N ARG A 504 4.58 -29.14 -25.60
CA ARG A 504 4.90 -29.25 -24.17
C ARG A 504 3.71 -29.08 -23.23
N THR A 505 2.62 -28.48 -23.72
CA THR A 505 1.42 -28.29 -22.90
C THR A 505 0.60 -29.57 -22.80
N VAL A 506 0.82 -30.33 -21.74
CA VAL A 506 0.27 -31.69 -21.54
C VAL A 506 -0.16 -31.93 -20.09
N PHE A 507 -1.13 -32.83 -19.93
CA PHE A 507 -1.57 -33.32 -18.63
C PHE A 507 -0.89 -34.64 -18.29
N SER A 508 -0.52 -34.80 -17.03
CA SER A 508 -0.09 -36.07 -16.44
C SER A 508 -0.56 -36.17 -14.99
N GLU A 509 -0.28 -37.30 -14.34
CA GLU A 509 -0.58 -37.53 -12.93
C GLU A 509 0.70 -37.72 -12.12
N ALA A 510 0.68 -37.24 -10.88
CA ALA A 510 1.70 -37.49 -9.88
C ALA A 510 1.03 -37.85 -8.55
N THR A 511 1.83 -38.35 -7.60
CA THR A 511 1.37 -38.71 -6.26
C THR A 511 2.18 -37.95 -5.23
N THR A 512 1.51 -37.41 -4.21
CA THR A 512 2.20 -36.78 -3.07
C THR A 512 2.86 -37.83 -2.16
N PRO A 513 3.79 -37.46 -1.27
CA PRO A 513 4.35 -38.36 -0.27
C PRO A 513 3.30 -39.07 0.60
N ALA A 514 2.17 -38.41 0.92
CA ALA A 514 1.05 -39.01 1.64
C ALA A 514 0.09 -39.84 0.76
N GLY A 515 0.36 -40.03 -0.54
CA GLY A 515 -0.47 -40.85 -1.42
C GLY A 515 -1.66 -40.15 -2.07
N ARG A 516 -1.71 -38.81 -2.05
CA ARG A 516 -2.79 -38.02 -2.66
C ARG A 516 -2.53 -37.82 -4.15
N THR A 517 -3.60 -37.77 -4.95
CA THR A 517 -3.50 -37.61 -6.41
C THR A 517 -3.24 -36.15 -6.78
N VAL A 518 -2.28 -35.91 -7.66
CA VAL A 518 -1.97 -34.58 -8.19
C VAL A 518 -2.11 -34.59 -9.70
N THR A 519 -3.00 -33.76 -10.22
CA THR A 519 -3.05 -33.47 -11.66
C THR A 519 -1.91 -32.52 -12.00
N VAL A 520 -1.03 -32.92 -12.91
CA VAL A 520 0.08 -32.10 -13.37
C VAL A 520 -0.28 -31.51 -14.72
N LEU A 521 -0.29 -30.18 -14.82
CA LEU A 521 -0.33 -29.46 -16.09
C LEU A 521 1.07 -28.92 -16.36
N ARG A 522 1.79 -29.53 -17.29
CA ARG A 522 3.01 -28.94 -17.85
C ARG A 522 2.59 -28.00 -18.97
N ALA A 523 3.05 -26.75 -18.96
CA ALA A 523 2.61 -25.66 -19.83
C ALA A 523 3.81 -24.89 -20.42
#